data_AF-A0A3Q0J1B8-F1
#
_entry.id   AF-A0A3Q0J1B8-F1
#
_cell.length_a   1.000
_cell.length_b   1.000
_cell.length_c   1.000
_cell.angle_alpha   90.00
_cell.angle_beta   90.00
_cell.angle_gamma   90.00
#
_symmetry.space_group_name_H-M   'P 1'
#
loop_
_entity.id
_entity.type
_entity.pdbx_description
1 polymer ?
#
loop_
_entity_poly.entity_id
_entity_poly.type
_entity_poly.pdbx_seq_one_letter_code
_entity_poly.pdbx_strand_id
1 'polypeptide(L)'
;MGKIDMSQEGTSMKSESIEALTREAESLKHKLEEERQKLNDVTLATVADRLETITFINIKTRKTLKGHVSKVLCSDWSPDKRHLVSCSQVKIFQQASLMCFNY
;
A
#
# COMPACT_ATOMS: atom_id res chain seq x y z
N MET A 1 8.03 -51.45 31.12
CA MET A 1 8.96 -50.33 30.83
C MET A 1 8.32 -49.48 29.74
N GLY A 2 7.67 -48.39 30.12
CA GLY A 2 6.91 -47.54 29.20
C GLY A 2 7.80 -46.68 28.31
N LYS A 3 7.36 -46.47 27.08
CA LYS A 3 7.80 -45.34 26.25
C LYS A 3 6.61 -44.40 26.15
N ILE A 4 6.67 -43.30 26.89
CA ILE A 4 5.76 -42.17 26.74
C ILE A 4 6.44 -41.25 25.72
N ASP A 5 5.85 -41.15 24.52
CA ASP A 5 6.29 -40.26 23.45
C ASP A 5 6.02 -38.79 23.84
N MET A 6 6.98 -38.20 24.55
CA MET A 6 6.98 -36.80 25.00
C MET A 6 7.02 -35.75 23.87
N SER A 7 7.07 -36.17 22.60
CA SER A 7 7.12 -35.30 21.42
C SER A 7 5.77 -35.16 20.70
N GLN A 8 4.79 -36.04 20.95
CA GLN A 8 3.45 -35.96 20.33
C GLN A 8 2.50 -35.01 21.08
N GLU A 9 2.64 -34.86 22.40
CA GLU A 9 1.80 -33.93 23.19
C GLU A 9 2.09 -32.46 22.86
N GLY A 10 3.37 -32.11 22.63
CA GLY A 10 3.77 -30.74 22.33
C GLY A 10 3.34 -30.23 20.94
N THR A 11 3.08 -31.13 19.99
CA THR A 11 2.54 -30.81 18.66
C THR A 11 1.01 -30.81 18.65
N SER A 12 0.35 -31.71 19.40
CA SER A 12 -1.11 -31.73 19.58
C SER A 12 -1.62 -30.45 20.24
N MET A 13 -0.99 -30.03 21.34
CA MET A 13 -1.35 -28.79 22.06
C MET A 13 -1.16 -27.53 21.18
N LYS A 14 -0.14 -27.53 20.31
CA LYS A 14 0.07 -26.45 19.34
C LYS A 14 -0.98 -26.48 18.23
N SER A 15 -1.39 -27.64 17.75
CA SER A 15 -2.47 -27.79 16.76
C SER A 15 -3.79 -27.25 17.31
N GLU A 16 -4.18 -27.66 18.51
CA GLU A 16 -5.40 -27.20 19.18
C GLU A 16 -5.37 -25.69 19.43
N SER A 17 -4.21 -25.14 19.81
CA SER A 17 -4.00 -23.70 19.95
C SER A 17 -4.11 -22.96 18.61
N ILE A 18 -3.58 -23.51 17.51
CA ILE A 18 -3.70 -22.92 16.17
C ILE A 18 -5.17 -22.95 15.71
N GLU A 19 -5.88 -24.04 15.95
CA GLU A 19 -7.30 -24.17 15.61
C GLU A 19 -8.18 -23.22 16.42
N ALA A 20 -7.87 -23.02 17.70
CA ALA A 20 -8.55 -22.04 18.54
C ALA A 20 -8.31 -20.61 18.04
N LEU A 21 -7.06 -20.25 17.73
CA LEU A 21 -6.71 -18.94 17.18
C LEU A 21 -7.32 -18.69 15.79
N THR A 22 -7.40 -19.73 14.96
CA THR A 22 -8.03 -19.64 13.62
C THR A 22 -9.52 -19.36 13.75
N ARG A 23 -10.21 -20.07 14.65
CA ARG A 23 -11.63 -19.82 14.95
C ARG A 23 -11.87 -18.43 15.51
N GLU A 24 -11.00 -17.96 16.40
CA GLU A 24 -11.08 -16.60 16.94
C GLU A 24 -10.87 -15.55 15.83
N ALA A 25 -9.89 -15.74 14.94
CA ALA A 25 -9.65 -14.86 13.80
C ALA A 25 -10.85 -14.80 12.84
N GLU A 26 -11.48 -15.94 12.57
CA GLU A 26 -12.71 -16.01 11.76
C GLU A 26 -13.88 -15.27 12.43
N SER A 27 -14.06 -15.46 13.75
CA SER A 27 -15.06 -14.76 14.54
C SER A 27 -14.85 -13.24 14.52
N LEU A 28 -13.60 -12.79 14.72
CA LEU A 28 -13.24 -11.37 14.64
C LEU A 28 -13.46 -10.79 13.25
N LYS A 29 -13.14 -11.55 12.20
CA LYS A 29 -13.41 -11.15 10.80
C LYS A 29 -14.91 -10.99 10.56
N HIS A 30 -15.74 -11.91 11.05
CA HIS A 30 -17.19 -11.83 10.93
C HIS A 30 -17.73 -10.59 11.65
N LYS A 31 -17.31 -10.38 12.90
CA LYS A 31 -17.71 -9.22 13.69
C LYS A 31 -17.30 -7.90 13.04
N LEU A 32 -16.09 -7.83 12.48
CA LEU A 32 -15.64 -6.66 11.73
C LEU A 32 -16.52 -6.39 10.50
N GLU A 33 -16.87 -7.43 9.75
CA GLU A 33 -17.74 -7.29 8.58
C GLU A 33 -19.15 -6.80 8.97
N GLU A 34 -19.71 -7.34 10.06
CA GLU A 34 -20.99 -6.86 10.60
C GLU A 34 -20.93 -5.37 10.99
N GLU A 35 -19.91 -4.95 11.73
CA GLU A 35 -19.75 -3.54 12.12
C GLU A 35 -19.51 -2.62 10.91
N ARG A 36 -18.78 -3.08 9.89
CA ARG A 36 -18.63 -2.35 8.63
C ARG A 36 -19.97 -2.17 7.93
N GLN A 37 -20.79 -3.22 7.87
CA GLN A 37 -22.12 -3.17 7.25
C GLN A 37 -23.06 -2.21 7.97
N LYS A 38 -22.99 -2.11 9.30
CA LYS A 38 -23.78 -1.14 10.09
C LYS A 38 -23.48 0.32 9.76
N LEU A 39 -22.26 0.62 9.31
CA LEU A 39 -21.80 1.98 8.99
C LEU A 39 -21.84 2.29 7.47
N ASN A 40 -22.21 1.32 6.64
CA ASN A 40 -22.26 1.45 5.18
C ASN A 40 -23.58 2.08 4.71
N ASP A 41 -23.85 3.31 5.13
CA ASP A 41 -25.14 3.99 4.86
C ASP A 41 -25.40 4.26 3.37
N VAL A 42 -24.38 4.72 2.62
CA VAL A 42 -24.50 5.14 1.22
C VAL A 42 -23.18 4.87 0.49
N THR A 43 -23.24 4.51 -0.79
CA THR A 43 -22.03 4.31 -1.61
C THR A 43 -21.43 5.63 -2.09
N LEU A 44 -20.11 5.65 -2.33
CA LEU A 44 -19.42 6.82 -2.88
C LEU A 44 -20.07 7.31 -4.19
N ALA A 45 -20.53 6.40 -5.04
CA ALA A 45 -21.18 6.74 -6.32
C ALA A 45 -22.45 7.58 -6.10
N THR A 46 -23.33 7.14 -5.19
CA THR A 46 -24.57 7.85 -4.86
C THR A 46 -24.32 9.25 -4.29
N VAL A 47 -23.22 9.43 -3.54
CA VAL A 47 -22.82 10.75 -3.03
C VAL A 47 -22.24 11.62 -4.16
N ALA A 48 -21.41 11.02 -5.01
CA ALA A 48 -20.73 11.70 -6.12
C ALA A 48 -21.71 12.16 -7.21
N ASP A 49 -22.84 11.49 -7.42
CA ASP A 49 -23.89 11.88 -8.38
C ASP A 49 -24.47 13.28 -8.11
N ARG A 50 -24.30 13.80 -6.89
CA ARG A 50 -24.74 15.16 -6.51
C ARG A 50 -23.75 16.24 -6.96
N LEU A 51 -22.55 15.85 -7.40
CA LEU A 51 -21.50 16.77 -7.82
C LEU A 51 -21.59 17.01 -9.32
N GLU A 52 -21.20 18.22 -9.73
CA GLU A 52 -21.09 18.53 -11.16
C GLU A 52 -19.98 17.71 -11.81
N THR A 53 -20.27 17.14 -12.98
CA THR A 53 -19.32 16.35 -13.75
C THR A 53 -18.25 17.23 -14.39
N ILE A 54 -16.98 16.88 -14.22
CA ILE A 54 -15.87 17.51 -14.93
C ILE A 54 -15.87 17.02 -16.39
N THR A 55 -16.32 17.86 -17.33
CA THR A 55 -16.52 17.48 -18.74
C THR A 55 -15.27 17.60 -19.62
N PHE A 56 -14.37 18.54 -19.30
CA PHE A 56 -13.18 18.81 -20.11
C PHE A 56 -11.97 19.18 -19.26
N ILE A 57 -10.87 18.44 -19.44
CA ILE A 57 -9.60 18.69 -18.77
C ILE A 57 -8.51 18.94 -19.83
N ASN A 58 -8.00 20.17 -19.89
CA ASN A 58 -6.97 20.57 -20.86
C ASN A 58 -5.56 20.45 -20.29
N ILE A 59 -5.04 19.23 -20.21
CA ILE A 59 -3.66 18.99 -19.78
C ILE A 59 -2.71 19.22 -20.95
N LYS A 60 -1.71 20.09 -20.77
CA LYS A 60 -0.61 20.29 -21.74
C LYS A 60 0.73 20.18 -21.04
N THR A 61 1.69 19.52 -21.68
CA THR A 61 3.07 19.45 -21.19
C THR A 61 3.66 20.85 -21.09
N ARG A 62 4.03 21.26 -19.87
CA ARG A 62 4.66 22.58 -19.64
C ARG A 62 6.17 22.50 -19.71
N LYS A 63 6.76 21.39 -19.25
CA LYS A 63 8.20 21.22 -19.11
C LYS A 63 8.61 19.79 -19.42
N THR A 64 9.78 19.65 -20.02
CA THR A 64 10.45 18.37 -20.24
C THR A 64 11.78 18.41 -19.52
N LEU A 65 11.87 17.68 -18.41
CA LEU A 65 13.07 17.62 -17.58
C LEU A 65 14.06 16.62 -18.19
N LYS A 66 15.13 17.14 -18.80
CA LYS A 66 16.20 16.34 -19.42
C LYS A 66 17.40 16.30 -18.47
N GLY A 67 18.06 15.15 -18.38
CA GLY A 67 19.27 15.00 -17.57
C GLY A 67 19.63 13.54 -17.27
N HIS A 68 18.63 12.69 -17.08
CA HIS A 68 18.88 11.25 -16.91
C HIS A 68 19.33 10.60 -18.22
N VAL A 69 20.46 9.89 -18.16
CA VAL A 69 21.03 9.12 -19.28
C VAL A 69 20.36 7.74 -19.40
N SER A 70 19.68 7.28 -18.35
CA SER A 70 18.97 6.01 -18.29
C SER A 70 17.50 6.19 -17.92
N LYS A 71 16.74 5.09 -17.95
CA LYS A 71 15.31 5.09 -17.62
C LYS A 71 15.09 5.57 -16.18
N VAL A 72 14.25 6.60 -16.02
CA VAL A 72 13.77 7.07 -14.73
C VAL A 72 12.84 6.00 -14.14
N LEU A 73 13.06 5.61 -12.89
CA LEU A 73 12.31 4.58 -12.19
C LEU A 73 11.29 5.17 -11.22
N CYS A 74 11.63 6.28 -10.58
CA CYS A 74 10.81 6.91 -9.57
C CYS A 74 10.98 8.44 -9.59
N SER A 75 9.97 9.17 -9.13
CA SER A 75 10.04 10.61 -8.91
C SER A 75 9.09 11.02 -7.78
N ASP A 76 9.49 12.01 -6.98
CA ASP A 76 8.69 12.49 -5.85
C ASP A 76 8.79 14.02 -5.72
N TRP A 77 7.69 14.67 -5.32
CA TRP A 77 7.62 16.12 -5.18
C TRP A 77 8.06 16.57 -3.79
N SER A 78 8.86 17.63 -3.74
CA SER A 78 9.14 18.34 -2.50
C SER A 78 7.87 19.06 -2.01
N PRO A 79 7.64 19.15 -0.69
CA PRO A 79 6.54 19.93 -0.10
C PRO A 79 6.56 21.43 -0.49
N ASP A 80 7.69 21.95 -0.95
CA ASP A 80 7.86 23.33 -1.40
C ASP A 80 7.15 23.68 -2.73
N LYS A 81 6.57 22.68 -3.41
CA LYS A 81 5.85 22.79 -4.70
C LYS A 81 6.72 23.30 -5.87
N ARG A 82 8.04 23.29 -5.72
CA ARG A 82 9.00 23.78 -6.73
C ARG A 82 9.98 22.70 -7.16
N HIS A 83 10.41 21.87 -6.23
CA HIS A 83 11.40 20.84 -6.48
C HIS A 83 10.76 19.46 -6.58
N LEU A 84 11.40 18.59 -7.35
CA LEU A 84 11.14 17.16 -7.34
C LEU A 84 12.47 16.42 -7.36
N VAL A 85 12.46 15.21 -6.81
CA VAL A 85 13.58 14.27 -6.85
C VAL A 85 13.24 13.20 -7.89
N SER A 86 14.20 12.81 -8.73
CA SER A 86 14.03 11.72 -9.70
C SER A 86 15.20 10.74 -9.64
N CYS A 87 14.90 9.44 -9.77
CA CYS A 87 15.88 8.37 -9.67
C CYS A 87 15.97 7.56 -10.97
N SER A 88 17.17 7.19 -11.42
CA SER A 88 17.37 6.32 -12.59
C SER A 88 18.39 5.21 -12.31
N GLN A 89 18.31 4.11 -13.05
CA GLN A 89 19.25 3.00 -12.92
C GLN A 89 20.58 3.38 -13.58
N VAL A 90 21.59 3.77 -12.81
CA VAL A 90 22.96 3.91 -13.31
C VAL A 90 23.87 3.02 -12.47
N LYS A 91 24.74 2.24 -13.12
CA LYS A 91 25.71 1.32 -12.47
C LYS A 91 26.88 2.04 -11.76
N ILE A 92 26.70 3.30 -11.37
CA ILE A 92 27.60 3.98 -10.43
C ILE A 92 26.81 4.18 -9.14
N PHE A 93 27.34 3.61 -8.05
CA PHE A 93 26.83 3.78 -6.70
C PHE A 93 26.36 5.22 -6.44
N GLN A 94 25.13 5.36 -5.93
CA GLN A 94 24.70 6.48 -5.10
C GLN A 94 24.89 7.92 -5.64
N GLN A 95 24.85 8.14 -6.95
CA GLN A 95 24.26 9.40 -7.40
C GLN A 95 22.76 9.19 -7.48
N ALA A 96 22.09 9.35 -6.32
CA ALA A 96 20.92 10.20 -6.33
C ALA A 96 21.41 11.51 -6.96
N SER A 97 21.29 11.61 -8.27
CA SER A 97 21.39 12.89 -8.92
C SER A 97 20.19 13.62 -8.34
N LEU A 98 20.42 14.30 -7.22
CA LEU A 98 19.71 15.50 -6.83
C LEU A 98 19.92 16.46 -8.00
N MET A 99 19.31 16.16 -9.15
CA MET A 99 18.83 17.20 -10.03
C MET A 99 17.68 17.84 -9.26
N CYS A 100 18.05 18.58 -8.22
CA CYS A 100 17.25 19.69 -7.77
C CYS A 100 17.20 20.60 -8.99
N PHE A 101 16.16 20.41 -9.81
CA PHE A 101 15.76 21.40 -10.78
C PHE A 101 15.32 22.61 -9.96
N ASN A 102 16.29 23.42 -9.57
CA ASN A 102 16.06 24.69 -8.90
C ASN A 102 15.32 25.58 -9.89
N TYR A 103 14.19 26.13 -9.46
CA TYR A 103 13.53 27.28 -10.09
C TYR A 103 13.75 28.51 -9.24
#